data_AF-A0A935M0Z9-F1
#
_entry.id   AF-A0A935M0Z9-F1
#
_cell.length_a   1.000
_cell.length_b   1.000
_cell.length_c   1.000
_cell.angle_alpha   90.00
_cell.angle_beta   90.00
_cell.angle_gamma   90.00
#
_symmetry.space_group_name_H-M   'P 1'
#
loop_
_entity.id
_entity.type
_entity.pdbx_description
1 polymer ?
#
loop_
_entity_poly.entity_id
_entity_poly.type
_entity_poly.pdbx_seq_one_letter_code
_entity_poly.pdbx_strand_id
1 'polypeptide(L)'
;MLFIIREQVFGLLGILRRRSAGDDRQTTLPILRHGTDLRSSGGWRSYLVLHDPFSFADGPIMVHSDMVDVLQSCDGVTTIAQLAEAANVEVDGPEMTRLILFLRQMDEMGYFEGASYEQRKLNELEVVGARGTSAICAGATYPGEEEVTELRDALRK
;
A
#
# COMPACT_ATOMS: atom_id res chain seq x y z
N MET A 1 -0.93 -1.37 22.65
CA MET A 1 -2.22 -2.01 22.31
C MET A 1 -1.93 -2.92 21.12
N LEU A 2 -1.95 -4.24 21.34
CA LEU A 2 -1.38 -5.27 20.47
C LEU A 2 -2.53 -5.92 19.69
N PHE A 3 -2.62 -5.72 18.37
CA PHE A 3 -3.62 -6.40 17.54
C PHE A 3 -3.01 -7.69 16.98
N ILE A 4 -3.38 -8.80 17.60
CA ILE A 4 -3.22 -10.16 17.10
C ILE A 4 -4.39 -10.39 16.14
N ILE A 5 -4.14 -10.48 14.84
CA ILE A 5 -5.16 -10.90 13.87
C ILE A 5 -5.24 -12.43 13.93
N ARG A 6 -6.03 -12.96 14.88
CA ARG A 6 -6.59 -14.31 14.84
C ARG A 6 -7.99 -14.24 14.26
N GLU A 7 -8.26 -15.15 13.33
CA GLU A 7 -9.57 -15.67 12.91
C GLU A 7 -10.66 -14.65 12.59
N GLN A 8 -10.96 -14.54 11.29
CA GLN A 8 -12.26 -14.35 10.58
C GLN A 8 -11.79 -13.86 9.19
N VAL A 9 -11.89 -14.61 8.09
CA VAL A 9 -13.10 -14.77 7.27
C VAL A 9 -12.94 -16.04 6.40
N PHE A 10 -13.43 -17.17 6.91
CA PHE A 10 -13.88 -18.29 6.07
C PHE A 10 -15.32 -17.97 5.66
N GLY A 11 -15.50 -17.19 4.57
CA GLY A 11 -16.85 -16.69 4.23
C GLY A 11 -17.06 -16.18 2.81
N LEU A 12 -16.15 -16.45 1.86
CA LEU A 12 -16.27 -15.96 0.48
C LEU A 12 -15.85 -16.98 -0.57
N LEU A 13 -16.12 -18.26 -0.31
CA LEU A 13 -15.86 -19.39 -1.21
C LEU A 13 -16.89 -19.52 -2.38
N GLY A 14 -17.58 -18.43 -2.75
CA GLY A 14 -18.76 -18.49 -3.61
C GLY A 14 -18.67 -17.87 -5.01
N ILE A 15 -17.68 -17.03 -5.34
CA ILE A 15 -17.71 -16.23 -6.60
C ILE A 15 -16.36 -16.24 -7.37
N LEU A 16 -15.43 -17.15 -7.05
CA LEU A 16 -14.26 -17.36 -7.93
C LEU A 16 -14.61 -18.28 -9.10
N ARG A 17 -15.26 -17.65 -10.08
CA ARG A 17 -15.37 -18.05 -11.48
C ARG A 17 -14.06 -18.69 -11.94
N ARG A 18 -14.14 -19.97 -12.33
CA ARG A 18 -13.16 -20.77 -13.09
C ARG A 18 -12.16 -19.89 -13.85
N ARG A 19 -10.98 -19.65 -13.27
CA ARG A 19 -9.76 -19.48 -14.06
C ARG A 19 -9.08 -20.84 -14.09
N SER A 20 -8.76 -21.26 -15.30
CA SER A 20 -8.12 -22.53 -15.62
C SER A 20 -6.93 -22.79 -14.70
N ALA A 21 -6.91 -23.92 -14.00
CA ALA A 21 -5.83 -24.35 -13.11
C ALA A 21 -4.53 -24.73 -13.86
N GLY A 22 -4.30 -24.16 -15.04
CA GLY A 22 -3.24 -24.55 -15.97
C GLY A 22 -2.24 -23.46 -16.33
N ASP A 23 -2.41 -22.22 -15.84
CA ASP A 23 -1.60 -21.08 -16.32
C ASP A 23 -1.06 -20.15 -15.20
N ASP A 24 -1.24 -20.52 -13.93
CA ASP A 24 -0.73 -19.71 -12.81
C ASP A 24 0.80 -19.69 -12.73
N ARG A 25 1.48 -20.66 -13.37
CA ARG A 25 2.95 -20.74 -13.39
C ARG A 25 3.60 -19.62 -14.21
N GLN A 26 2.91 -19.10 -15.22
CA GLN A 26 3.38 -18.00 -16.07
C GLN A 26 2.87 -16.63 -15.60
N THR A 27 2.03 -16.60 -14.56
CA THR A 27 1.57 -15.35 -13.96
C THR A 27 2.77 -14.57 -13.43
N THR A 28 2.92 -13.34 -13.91
CA THR A 28 3.93 -12.41 -13.43
C THR A 28 3.56 -11.89 -12.05
N LEU A 29 4.57 -11.68 -11.22
CA LEU A 29 4.40 -11.06 -9.91
C LEU A 29 3.94 -9.61 -10.08
N PRO A 30 3.11 -9.08 -9.15
CA PRO A 30 2.67 -7.70 -9.21
C PRO A 30 3.85 -6.73 -9.01
N ILE A 31 3.70 -5.48 -9.45
CA ILE A 31 4.72 -4.44 -9.30
C ILE A 31 4.57 -3.77 -7.94
N LEU A 32 5.61 -3.82 -7.10
CA LEU A 32 5.65 -3.08 -5.84
C LEU A 32 5.75 -1.59 -6.12
N ARG A 33 4.81 -0.82 -5.58
CA ARG A 33 4.72 0.62 -5.83
C ARG A 33 5.95 1.35 -5.26
N HIS A 34 6.59 2.17 -6.09
CA HIS A 34 7.78 2.96 -5.74
C HIS A 34 7.59 3.94 -4.56
N GLY A 35 6.34 4.33 -4.26
CA GLY A 35 6.01 5.19 -3.13
C GLY A 35 5.95 4.48 -1.78
N THR A 36 6.31 3.20 -1.69
CA THR A 36 6.25 2.42 -0.44
C THR A 36 7.60 2.45 0.27
N ASP A 37 7.63 2.93 1.50
CA ASP A 37 8.81 2.93 2.34
C ASP A 37 8.99 1.56 3.01
N LEU A 38 10.20 1.00 2.90
CA LEU A 38 10.61 -0.19 3.65
C LEU A 38 11.56 0.22 4.77
N ARG A 39 11.16 0.01 6.03
CA ARG A 39 11.97 0.37 7.20
C ARG A 39 12.31 -0.86 8.02
N SER A 40 13.58 -1.03 8.38
CA SER A 40 13.97 -2.06 9.35
C SER A 40 13.58 -1.64 10.76
N SER A 41 12.90 -2.52 11.50
CA SER A 41 12.62 -2.31 12.92
C SER A 41 13.82 -2.79 13.74
N GLY A 42 14.51 -1.87 14.42
CA GLY A 42 15.65 -2.20 15.27
C GLY A 42 15.24 -3.03 16.48
N GLY A 43 15.63 -4.30 16.53
CA GLY A 43 15.34 -5.23 17.62
C GLY A 43 16.02 -6.59 17.43
N TRP A 44 15.76 -7.52 18.35
CA TRP A 44 16.30 -8.89 18.35
C TRP A 44 15.69 -9.80 17.27
N ARG A 45 14.61 -9.37 16.63
CA ARG A 45 14.02 -10.01 15.46
C ARG A 45 13.99 -9.00 14.32
N SER A 46 14.60 -9.38 13.21
CA SER A 46 14.68 -8.57 11.99
C SER A 46 13.32 -8.58 11.29
N TYR A 47 12.50 -7.57 11.62
CA TYR A 47 11.25 -7.29 10.92
C TYR A 47 11.41 -6.06 10.03
N LEU A 48 10.66 -6.06 8.93
CA LEU A 48 10.51 -4.91 8.05
C LEU A 48 9.11 -4.34 8.24
N VAL A 49 9.03 -3.03 8.23
CA VAL A 49 7.78 -2.28 8.22
C VAL A 49 7.62 -1.71 6.82
N LEU A 50 6.56 -2.13 6.12
CA LEU A 50 6.12 -1.45 4.91
C LEU A 50 5.16 -0.34 5.32
N HIS A 51 5.41 0.85 4.80
CA HIS A 51 4.62 2.03 5.11
C HIS A 51 4.38 2.83 3.84
N ASP A 52 3.12 3.22 3.61
CA ASP A 52 2.78 4.16 2.55
C ASP A 52 2.66 5.60 3.12
N PRO A 53 3.61 6.51 2.83
CA PRO A 53 3.53 7.90 3.27
C PRO A 53 2.32 8.64 2.72
N PHE A 54 1.76 8.20 1.60
CA PHE A 54 0.58 8.83 0.98
C PHE A 54 -0.75 8.23 1.45
N SER A 55 -0.71 7.23 2.33
CA SER A 55 -1.90 6.57 2.89
C SER A 55 -2.88 5.99 1.85
N PHE A 56 -2.42 5.70 0.64
CA PHE A 56 -3.23 4.97 -0.35
C PHE A 56 -3.33 3.49 0.05
N ALA A 57 -2.27 2.93 0.62
CA ALA A 57 -2.29 1.59 1.20
C ALA A 57 -2.94 1.56 2.59
N ASP A 58 -3.59 0.45 2.92
CA ASP A 58 -4.32 0.25 4.17
C ASP A 58 -3.39 -0.02 5.36
N GLY A 59 -2.81 1.06 5.90
CA GLY A 59 -2.00 1.04 7.12
C GLY A 59 -0.65 0.31 6.99
N PRO A 60 0.29 0.56 7.91
CA PRO A 60 1.60 -0.09 7.87
C PRO A 60 1.50 -1.58 8.20
N ILE A 61 2.23 -2.41 7.45
CA ILE A 61 2.32 -3.85 7.71
C ILE A 61 3.72 -4.24 8.17
N MET A 62 3.78 -5.23 9.05
CA MET A 62 5.03 -5.84 9.49
C MET A 62 5.23 -7.17 8.77
N VAL A 63 6.38 -7.33 8.15
CA VAL A 63 6.81 -8.56 7.47
C VAL A 63 8.14 -9.04 8.01
N HIS A 64 8.38 -10.33 7.82
CA HIS A 64 9.66 -10.93 8.15
C HIS A 64 10.76 -10.43 7.20
N SER A 65 11.99 -10.32 7.70
CA SER A 65 13.14 -9.88 6.89
C SER A 65 13.42 -10.81 5.70
N ASP A 66 13.13 -12.11 5.82
CA ASP A 66 13.28 -13.05 4.70
C ASP A 66 12.38 -12.75 3.50
N MET A 67 11.42 -11.82 3.64
CA MET A 67 10.56 -11.38 2.55
C MET A 67 11.16 -10.27 1.69
N VAL A 68 12.35 -9.75 2.00
CA VAL A 68 13.01 -8.75 1.13
C VAL A 68 13.13 -9.25 -0.29
N ASP A 69 13.66 -10.47 -0.47
CA ASP A 69 13.99 -11.00 -1.80
C ASP A 69 12.72 -11.22 -2.63
N VAL A 70 11.64 -11.65 -1.98
CA VAL A 70 10.31 -11.77 -2.61
C VAL A 70 9.81 -10.39 -3.04
N LEU A 71 9.84 -9.40 -2.15
CA LEU A 71 9.35 -8.05 -2.43
C LEU A 71 10.18 -7.35 -3.53
N GLN A 72 11.48 -7.63 -3.61
CA GLN A 72 12.35 -7.16 -4.70
C GLN A 72 12.02 -7.83 -6.04
N SER A 73 11.52 -9.07 -6.01
CA SER A 73 11.08 -9.79 -7.20
C SER A 73 9.70 -9.35 -7.70
N CYS A 74 8.98 -8.51 -6.95
CA CYS A 74 7.71 -7.91 -7.35
C CYS A 74 7.94 -6.74 -8.33
N ASP A 75 8.39 -7.04 -9.54
CA ASP A 75 8.80 -6.08 -10.58
C ASP A 75 7.90 -6.08 -11.82
N GLY A 76 6.85 -6.90 -11.85
CA GLY A 76 5.96 -7.05 -13.01
C GLY A 76 6.50 -7.95 -14.13
N VAL A 77 7.75 -8.42 -14.00
CA VAL A 77 8.46 -9.21 -15.01
C VAL A 77 8.70 -10.64 -14.53
N THR A 78 9.10 -10.79 -13.28
CA THR A 78 9.41 -12.07 -12.66
C THR A 78 8.14 -12.91 -12.54
N THR A 79 8.20 -14.16 -12.97
CA THR A 79 7.06 -15.10 -12.86
C THR A 79 7.08 -15.89 -11.57
N ILE A 80 5.92 -16.41 -11.17
CA ILE A 80 5.81 -17.31 -9.99
C ILE A 80 6.73 -18.51 -10.12
N ALA A 81 6.86 -19.10 -11.32
CA ALA A 81 7.76 -20.23 -11.54
C ALA A 81 9.24 -19.86 -11.33
N GLN A 82 9.68 -18.69 -11.81
CA GLN A 82 11.04 -18.20 -11.61
C GLN A 82 11.35 -17.92 -10.13
N LEU A 83 10.38 -17.36 -9.41
CA LEU A 83 10.52 -17.12 -7.97
C LEU A 83 10.64 -18.44 -7.19
N ALA A 84 9.81 -19.43 -7.51
CA ALA A 84 9.85 -20.75 -6.89
C ALA A 84 11.18 -21.47 -7.17
N GLU A 85 11.69 -21.38 -8.41
CA GLU A 85 13.00 -21.91 -8.79
C GLU A 85 14.13 -21.24 -8.00
N ALA A 86 14.13 -19.90 -7.90
CA ALA A 86 15.12 -19.14 -7.14
C ALA A 86 15.11 -19.47 -5.63
N ALA A 87 13.93 -19.71 -5.07
CA ALA A 87 13.76 -20.11 -3.67
C ALA A 87 14.02 -21.60 -3.43
N ASN A 88 14.23 -22.40 -4.48
CA ASN A 88 14.32 -23.87 -4.42
C ASN A 88 13.09 -24.51 -3.74
N VAL A 89 11.90 -24.05 -4.12
CA VAL A 89 10.60 -24.50 -3.59
C VAL A 89 9.75 -25.03 -4.75
N GLU A 90 8.87 -25.99 -4.45
CA GLU A 90 7.91 -26.50 -5.43
C GLU A 90 6.87 -25.43 -5.80
N VAL A 91 6.65 -25.20 -7.10
CA VAL A 91 5.74 -24.18 -7.63
C VAL A 91 4.30 -24.36 -7.11
N ASP A 92 3.84 -25.60 -7.03
CA ASP A 92 2.49 -25.94 -6.55
C ASP A 92 2.48 -26.35 -5.06
N GLY A 93 3.58 -26.07 -4.35
CA GLY A 93 3.75 -26.40 -2.93
C GLY A 93 2.92 -25.51 -1.99
N PRO A 94 2.75 -25.94 -0.72
CA PRO A 94 2.01 -25.18 0.27
C PRO A 94 2.69 -23.83 0.61
N GLU A 95 4.03 -23.76 0.52
CA GLU A 95 4.80 -22.53 0.71
C GLU A 95 4.45 -21.49 -0.35
N MET A 96 4.44 -21.89 -1.62
CA MET A 96 4.12 -20.99 -2.73
C MET A 96 2.66 -20.55 -2.71
N THR A 97 1.75 -21.45 -2.34
CA THR A 97 0.34 -21.12 -2.13
C THR A 97 0.17 -20.04 -1.04
N ARG A 98 0.86 -20.17 0.09
CA ARG A 98 0.83 -19.15 1.17
C ARG A 98 1.39 -17.82 0.69
N LEU A 99 2.47 -17.85 -0.10
CA LEU A 99 3.07 -16.66 -0.68
C LEU A 99 2.12 -15.93 -1.63
N ILE A 100 1.45 -16.66 -2.52
CA ILE A 100 0.47 -16.10 -3.45
C ILE A 100 -0.70 -15.47 -2.69
N LEU A 101 -1.20 -16.13 -1.64
CA LEU A 101 -2.25 -15.56 -0.79
C LEU A 101 -1.79 -14.28 -0.08
N PHE A 102 -0.55 -14.27 0.42
CA PHE A 102 0.04 -13.09 1.03
C PHE A 102 0.16 -11.93 0.03
N LEU A 103 0.64 -12.18 -1.18
CA LEU A 103 0.72 -11.16 -2.24
C LEU A 103 -0.66 -10.63 -2.66
N ARG A 104 -1.67 -11.50 -2.74
CA ARG A 104 -3.06 -11.08 -2.98
C ARG A 104 -3.58 -10.17 -1.88
N GLN A 105 -3.32 -10.50 -0.63
CA GLN A 105 -3.71 -9.65 0.49
C GLN A 105 -3.03 -8.29 0.42
N MET A 106 -1.74 -8.24 0.07
CA MET A 106 -1.02 -6.97 -0.12
C MET A 106 -1.58 -6.14 -1.30
N ASP A 107 -2.02 -6.79 -2.38
CA ASP A 107 -2.68 -6.12 -3.51
C ASP A 107 -4.02 -5.49 -3.09
N GLU A 108 -4.84 -6.25 -2.36
CA GLU A 108 -6.10 -5.76 -1.78
C GLU A 108 -5.86 -4.56 -0.86
N MET A 109 -4.76 -4.57 -0.11
CA MET A 109 -4.34 -3.46 0.75
C MET A 109 -3.79 -2.26 -0.03
N GLY A 110 -3.49 -2.38 -1.33
CA GLY A 110 -3.04 -1.28 -2.18
C GLY A 110 -1.52 -1.05 -2.22
N TYR A 111 -0.73 -2.06 -1.85
CA TYR A 111 0.74 -1.97 -1.90
C TYR A 111 1.32 -2.17 -3.31
N PHE A 112 0.58 -2.82 -4.19
CA PHE A 112 0.97 -3.09 -5.56
C PHE A 112 0.28 -2.15 -6.54
N GLU A 113 0.92 -1.95 -7.70
CA GLU A 113 0.28 -1.27 -8.82
C GLU A 113 -0.84 -2.14 -9.39
N GLY A 114 -2.04 -1.58 -9.51
CA GLY A 114 -3.22 -2.32 -9.95
C GLY A 114 -4.51 -1.53 -9.76
N ALA A 115 -5.63 -2.18 -10.07
CA ALA A 115 -6.95 -1.58 -9.97
C ALA A 115 -7.30 -1.16 -8.53
N SER A 116 -6.92 -1.97 -7.54
CA SER A 116 -7.12 -1.69 -6.11
C SER A 116 -6.43 -0.39 -5.69
N TYR A 117 -5.18 -0.20 -6.11
CA TYR A 117 -4.42 1.02 -5.85
C TYR A 117 -5.03 2.23 -6.56
N GLU A 118 -5.33 2.15 -7.86
CA GLU A 118 -5.87 3.29 -8.60
C GLU A 118 -7.22 3.74 -8.04
N GLN A 119 -8.08 2.80 -7.64
CA GLN A 119 -9.35 3.14 -7.00
C GLN A 119 -9.14 3.83 -5.64
N ARG A 120 -8.21 3.35 -4.81
CA ARG A 120 -7.88 3.95 -3.51
C ARG A 120 -7.27 5.34 -3.67
N LYS A 121 -6.38 5.51 -4.64
CA LYS A 121 -5.78 6.79 -5.00
C LYS A 121 -6.84 7.81 -5.43
N LEU A 122 -7.78 7.41 -6.28
CA LEU A 122 -8.90 8.28 -6.68
C LEU A 122 -9.74 8.69 -5.46
N ASN A 123 -10.11 7.73 -4.61
CA ASN A 123 -10.87 8.01 -3.40
C ASN A 123 -10.14 8.97 -2.45
N GLU A 124 -8.84 8.78 -2.24
CA GLU A 124 -8.07 9.63 -1.34
C GLU A 124 -7.87 11.04 -1.93
N LEU A 125 -7.64 11.14 -3.25
CA LEU A 125 -7.57 12.44 -3.94
C LEU A 125 -8.92 13.17 -3.93
N GLU A 126 -10.03 12.44 -4.08
CA GLU A 126 -11.37 12.99 -3.91
C GLU A 126 -11.62 13.46 -2.48
N VAL A 127 -11.20 12.70 -1.46
CA VAL A 127 -11.29 13.11 -0.05
C VAL A 127 -10.45 14.36 0.22
N VAL A 128 -9.22 14.44 -0.29
CA VAL A 128 -8.36 15.62 -0.15
C VAL A 128 -8.98 16.84 -0.84
N GLY A 129 -9.52 16.66 -2.05
CA GLY A 129 -10.25 17.69 -2.79
C GLY A 129 -11.55 18.13 -2.12
N ALA A 130 -12.30 17.20 -1.54
CA ALA A 130 -13.56 17.44 -0.84
C ALA A 130 -13.37 18.00 0.58
N ARG A 131 -12.22 17.73 1.21
CA ARG A 131 -11.84 18.29 2.51
C ARG A 131 -11.57 19.79 2.47
N GLY A 132 -11.63 20.43 1.30
CA GLY A 132 -11.49 21.88 1.17
C GLY A 132 -10.29 22.37 1.96
N THR A 133 -9.15 21.68 1.83
CA THR A 133 -7.92 22.18 2.41
C THR A 133 -7.64 23.49 1.70
N SER A 134 -7.87 24.60 2.41
CA SER A 134 -7.35 25.89 1.99
C SER A 134 -5.85 25.68 1.73
N ALA A 135 -5.37 26.16 0.61
CA ALA A 135 -3.95 26.09 0.30
C ALA A 135 -3.18 26.83 1.41
N ILE A 136 -2.67 26.09 2.40
CA ILE A 136 -1.74 26.64 3.38
C ILE A 136 -0.38 26.60 2.70
N CYS A 137 -0.19 27.51 1.74
CA CYS A 137 1.14 27.89 1.32
C CYS A 137 1.81 28.53 2.53
N ALA A 138 2.99 28.04 2.88
CA ALA A 138 3.79 28.59 3.95
C ALA A 138 3.96 30.11 3.77
N GLY A 139 3.43 30.89 4.72
CA GLY A 139 3.74 32.30 4.90
C GLY A 139 2.64 33.27 4.43
N ALA A 140 1.99 33.90 5.41
CA ALA A 140 1.09 35.05 5.29
C ALA A 140 -0.33 34.77 4.77
N THR A 141 -1.23 34.45 5.70
CA THR A 141 -2.62 34.91 5.61
C THR A 141 -2.58 36.43 5.52
N TYR A 142 -2.88 36.98 4.34
CA TYR A 142 -3.23 38.39 4.26
C TYR A 142 -4.49 38.60 5.10
N PRO A 143 -4.54 39.64 5.95
CA PRO A 143 -5.76 39.98 6.67
C PRO A 143 -6.91 40.11 5.66
N GLY A 144 -8.08 39.58 5.99
CA GLY A 144 -9.27 39.73 5.15
C GLY A 144 -9.54 41.21 4.88
N GLU A 145 -10.26 41.55 3.80
CA GLU A 145 -10.53 42.97 3.45
C GLU A 145 -11.14 43.79 4.60
N GLU A 146 -11.82 43.12 5.53
CA GLU A 146 -12.36 43.69 6.76
C GLU A 146 -11.25 44.18 7.72
N GLU A 147 -10.22 43.37 7.98
CA GLU A 147 -9.05 43.77 8.81
C GLU A 147 -8.18 44.84 8.11
N VAL A 148 -8.09 44.81 6.77
CA VAL A 148 -7.34 45.83 6.01
C VAL A 148 -8.00 47.20 6.11
N THR A 149 -9.32 47.26 6.23
CA THR A 149 -10.08 48.51 6.36
C THR A 149 -9.90 49.12 7.75
N GLU A 150 -9.98 48.28 8.80
CA GLU A 150 -9.74 48.71 10.19
C GLU A 150 -8.31 49.24 10.42
N LEU A 151 -7.30 48.56 9.85
CA LEU A 151 -5.90 49.00 9.92
C LEU A 151 -5.68 50.33 9.18
N ARG A 152 -6.39 50.55 8.05
CA ARG A 152 -6.31 51.81 7.30
C ARG A 152 -6.89 52.99 8.07
N ASP A 153 -7.99 52.77 8.78
CA ASP A 153 -8.63 53.81 9.58
C ASP A 153 -7.86 54.11 10.88
N ALA A 154 -7.18 53.10 11.44
CA ALA A 154 -6.28 53.28 12.59
C ALA A 154 -5.02 54.10 12.26
N LEU A 155 -4.49 54.00 11.02
CA LEU A 155 -3.30 54.73 10.56
C LEU A 155 -3.60 56.16 10.04
N ARG A 156 -4.87 56.56 10.00
CA ARG A 156 -5.32 57.91 9.55
C ARG A 156 -5.70 58.85 10.69
N LYS A 157 -5.51 58.45 11.95
CA LYS A 157 -5.59 59.31 13.14
C LYS A 157 -4.19 59.67 13.62
#